data_AF-A0A1X6NIS4-F1
#
_entry.id   AF-A0A1X6NIS4-F1
#
_cell.length_a   1.000
_cell.length_b   1.000
_cell.length_c   1.000
_cell.angle_alpha   90.00
_cell.angle_beta   90.00
_cell.angle_gamma   90.00
#
_symmetry.space_group_name_H-M   'P 1'
#
loop_
_entity.id
_entity.type
_entity.pdbx_description
1 polymer ?
#
loop_
_entity_poly.entity_id
_entity_poly.type
_entity_poly.pdbx_seq_one_letter_code
_entity_poly.pdbx_strand_id
1 'polypeptide(L)'
;MSCLASVSSLAPTHFLSRTSRPASHPPTLLGLRVVLDREVHPEQYARPDFVRFLTMVAPGVLMTPVSSILEACNAGHANPEPLLRRSTRGILPRGGREILFGVGLNQLSDYFEERARSTLSSPVAANLAGSLSAGVIAGYLSHVPHNLSTYKLMEPAKSYGQLFQKFVDTSVRESAVPAFLTGRSRAAARVGLAVLFPRGCVIRTAQIVGSFAILNGIINGMAAAEQQRITTAMREASEKRGREDEMGEPSAAG
;
A
#
# COMPACT_ATOMS: atom_id res chain seq x y z
N MET A 1 20.36 -38.80 22.36
CA MET A 1 19.00 -38.79 22.91
C MET A 1 18.80 -37.52 23.70
N SER A 2 17.64 -36.89 23.54
CA SER A 2 17.08 -35.81 24.36
C SER A 2 17.67 -34.40 24.20
N CYS A 3 17.02 -33.60 23.34
CA CYS A 3 16.68 -32.22 23.68
C CYS A 3 15.40 -31.82 22.91
N LEU A 4 14.27 -32.31 23.41
CA LEU A 4 12.93 -31.81 23.09
C LEU A 4 12.58 -30.80 24.19
N ALA A 5 12.62 -29.51 23.87
CA ALA A 5 12.00 -28.49 24.71
C ALA A 5 11.54 -27.29 23.87
N SER A 6 10.21 -27.13 23.86
CA SER A 6 9.49 -25.86 23.82
C SER A 6 9.44 -25.09 22.49
N VAL A 7 8.68 -25.62 21.54
CA VAL A 7 7.94 -24.80 20.55
C VAL A 7 6.57 -24.53 21.14
N SER A 8 6.42 -23.46 21.91
CA SER A 8 5.12 -22.98 22.40
C SER A 8 5.20 -21.48 22.66
N SER A 9 4.62 -20.72 21.73
CA SER A 9 4.13 -19.33 21.82
C SER A 9 4.53 -18.52 20.58
N LEU A 10 3.89 -18.83 19.45
CA LEU A 10 3.80 -17.95 18.28
C LEU A 10 2.40 -17.32 18.32
N ALA A 11 2.20 -16.37 19.24
CA ALA A 11 1.06 -15.48 19.21
C ALA A 11 1.44 -14.20 18.44
N PRO A 12 0.64 -13.74 17.47
CA PRO A 12 0.92 -12.54 16.69
C PRO A 12 0.45 -11.27 17.42
N THR A 13 0.93 -11.05 18.64
CA THR A 13 0.53 -9.87 19.45
C THR A 13 1.49 -8.68 19.31
N HIS A 14 2.68 -8.88 18.73
CA HIS A 14 3.67 -7.80 18.55
C HIS A 14 3.59 -7.06 17.20
N PHE A 15 2.71 -7.46 16.27
CA PHE A 15 2.58 -6.81 14.96
C PHE A 15 1.89 -5.43 15.01
N LEU A 16 1.32 -5.04 16.17
CA LEU A 16 0.29 -4.01 16.23
C LEU A 16 0.56 -2.89 17.25
N SER A 17 1.74 -2.88 17.87
CA SER A 17 2.17 -1.84 18.80
C SER A 17 3.27 -1.02 18.14
N ARG A 18 2.91 0.10 17.48
CA ARG A 18 3.89 1.10 17.06
C ARG A 18 3.46 2.52 17.43
N THR A 19 4.48 3.23 17.91
CA THR A 19 4.54 4.58 18.45
C THR A 19 3.86 5.65 17.60
N SER A 20 3.11 6.52 18.27
CA SER A 20 2.49 7.74 17.78
C SER A 20 3.48 8.68 17.08
N ARG A 21 3.17 9.07 15.83
CA ARG A 21 3.85 10.17 15.10
C ARG A 21 3.07 11.50 15.33
N PRO A 22 3.73 12.67 15.49
CA PRO A 22 3.02 13.93 15.71
C PRO A 22 2.36 14.51 14.44
N ALA A 23 1.35 15.36 14.65
CA ALA A 23 0.43 16.02 13.70
C ALA A 23 1.12 17.09 12.81
N SER A 24 0.58 17.72 11.76
CA SER A 24 -0.80 18.18 11.50
C SER A 24 -0.92 18.71 10.05
N HIS A 25 -1.77 18.14 9.19
CA HIS A 25 -2.23 18.76 7.93
C HIS A 25 -3.57 18.12 7.46
N PRO A 26 -4.36 18.83 6.62
CA PRO A 26 -5.64 18.33 6.12
C PRO A 26 -5.44 17.00 5.35
N PRO A 27 -6.43 16.09 5.39
CA PRO A 27 -6.28 14.76 4.84
C PRO A 27 -6.13 14.83 3.32
N THR A 28 -4.90 14.76 2.83
CA THR A 28 -4.67 14.24 1.48
C THR A 28 -5.05 12.75 1.49
N LEU A 29 -5.39 12.19 0.33
CA LEU A 29 -5.59 10.74 0.17
C LEU A 29 -4.40 9.92 0.70
N LEU A 30 -3.18 10.49 0.73
CA LEU A 30 -1.98 9.94 1.35
C LEU A 30 -2.00 9.95 2.90
N GLY A 31 -2.69 10.90 3.53
CA GLY A 31 -2.81 11.01 5.00
C GLY A 31 -3.98 10.23 5.59
N LEU A 32 -4.80 9.59 4.76
CA LEU A 32 -6.00 8.87 5.18
C LEU A 32 -5.70 7.74 6.18
N ARG A 33 -4.57 7.04 6.01
CA ARG A 33 -4.14 6.01 6.97
C ARG A 33 -3.79 6.60 8.33
N VAL A 34 -3.08 7.72 8.35
CA VAL A 34 -2.68 8.42 9.58
C VAL A 34 -3.91 8.89 10.36
N VAL A 35 -4.92 9.40 9.64
CA VAL A 35 -6.20 9.78 10.26
C VAL A 35 -6.94 8.56 10.80
N LEU A 36 -7.03 7.47 10.03
CA LEU A 36 -7.69 6.24 10.50
C LEU A 36 -7.00 5.64 11.72
N ASP A 37 -5.67 5.63 11.77
CA ASP A 37 -4.90 5.10 12.90
C ASP A 37 -5.01 5.96 14.15
N ARG A 38 -5.26 7.26 13.99
CA ARG A 38 -5.47 8.18 15.09
C ARG A 38 -6.87 8.07 15.68
N GLU A 39 -7.89 8.07 14.83
CA GLU A 39 -9.29 8.21 15.26
C GLU A 39 -9.96 6.85 15.55
N VAL A 40 -9.43 5.76 14.99
CA VAL A 40 -9.99 4.42 15.20
C VAL A 40 -9.10 3.64 16.16
N HIS A 41 -9.59 3.40 17.37
CA HIS A 41 -8.93 2.54 18.37
C HIS A 41 -9.57 1.15 18.37
N PRO A 42 -8.97 0.14 17.72
CA PRO A 42 -9.62 -1.16 17.53
C PRO A 42 -9.97 -1.86 18.84
N GLU A 43 -9.16 -1.65 19.88
CA GLU A 43 -9.34 -2.24 21.22
C GLU A 43 -10.61 -1.80 21.93
N GLN A 44 -11.26 -0.72 21.48
CA GLN A 44 -12.51 -0.24 22.07
C GLN A 44 -13.75 -0.94 21.51
N TYR A 45 -13.59 -1.82 20.50
CA TYR A 45 -14.69 -2.51 19.84
C TYR A 45 -14.78 -3.98 20.24
N ALA A 46 -15.98 -4.55 20.18
CA ALA A 46 -16.23 -5.97 20.49
C ALA A 46 -15.47 -6.97 19.58
N ARG A 47 -15.02 -6.53 18.40
CA ARG A 47 -14.24 -7.34 17.45
C ARG A 47 -13.05 -6.52 16.92
N PRO A 48 -11.96 -6.40 17.71
CA PRO A 48 -10.82 -5.54 17.36
C PRO A 48 -10.16 -5.96 16.04
N ASP A 49 -10.03 -7.26 15.78
CA ASP A 49 -9.42 -7.79 14.56
C ASP A 49 -10.17 -7.39 13.28
N PHE A 50 -11.50 -7.36 13.36
CA PHE A 50 -12.32 -6.95 12.23
C PHE A 50 -12.14 -5.45 11.93
N VAL A 51 -12.04 -4.62 12.97
CA VAL A 51 -11.76 -3.17 12.81
C VAL A 51 -10.36 -2.94 12.23
N ARG A 52 -9.36 -3.72 12.67
CA ARG A 52 -8.00 -3.70 12.10
C ARG A 52 -8.00 -4.09 10.63
N PHE A 53 -8.77 -5.11 10.25
CA PHE A 53 -8.94 -5.50 8.86
C PHE A 53 -9.59 -4.37 8.03
N LEU A 54 -10.69 -3.78 8.52
CA LEU A 54 -11.37 -2.69 7.84
C LEU A 54 -10.48 -1.45 7.65
N THR A 55 -9.77 -1.03 8.69
CA THR A 55 -8.83 0.11 8.62
C THR A 55 -7.65 -0.15 7.68
N MET A 56 -7.25 -1.41 7.51
CA MET A 56 -6.22 -1.81 6.55
C MET A 56 -6.70 -1.72 5.10
N VAL A 57 -7.94 -2.13 4.80
CA VAL A 57 -8.47 -2.10 3.42
C VAL A 57 -9.08 -0.75 3.04
N ALA A 58 -9.52 0.06 4.02
CA ALA A 58 -10.24 1.30 3.80
C ALA A 58 -9.53 2.31 2.88
N PRO A 59 -8.20 2.55 3.00
CA PRO A 59 -7.52 3.45 2.07
C PRO A 59 -7.69 3.05 0.60
N GLY A 60 -7.55 1.76 0.28
CA GLY A 60 -7.73 1.26 -1.08
C GLY A 60 -9.18 1.38 -1.56
N VAL A 61 -10.15 1.08 -0.70
CA VAL A 61 -11.58 1.23 -1.03
C VAL A 61 -11.91 2.69 -1.35
N LEU A 62 -11.43 3.64 -0.54
CA LEU A 62 -11.69 5.07 -0.72
C LEU A 62 -10.96 5.67 -1.93
N MET A 63 -9.80 5.13 -2.31
CA MET A 63 -9.06 5.53 -3.51
C MET A 63 -9.68 4.98 -4.81
N THR A 64 -10.46 3.90 -4.73
CA THR A 64 -11.01 3.20 -5.90
C THR A 64 -11.85 4.09 -6.84
N PRO A 65 -12.77 4.95 -6.37
CA PRO A 65 -13.52 5.84 -7.24
C PRO A 65 -12.65 6.88 -7.94
N VAL A 66 -11.68 7.46 -7.22
CA VAL A 66 -10.74 8.45 -7.76
C VAL A 66 -9.91 7.81 -8.88
N SER A 67 -9.31 6.67 -8.58
CA SER A 67 -8.55 5.87 -9.54
C SER A 67 -9.38 5.45 -10.75
N SER A 68 -10.65 5.09 -10.53
CA SER A 68 -11.59 4.74 -11.60
C SER A 68 -11.87 5.88 -12.57
N ILE A 69 -12.03 7.10 -12.06
CA ILE A 69 -12.23 8.30 -12.89
C ILE A 69 -10.96 8.60 -13.69
N LEU A 70 -9.79 8.59 -13.03
CA LEU A 70 -8.51 8.87 -13.69
C LEU A 70 -8.21 7.88 -14.82
N GLU A 71 -8.42 6.59 -14.57
CA GLU A 71 -8.20 5.55 -15.58
C GLU A 71 -9.20 5.66 -16.75
N ALA A 72 -10.44 6.04 -16.47
CA ALA A 72 -11.44 6.29 -17.50
C ALA A 72 -11.10 7.52 -18.37
N CYS A 73 -10.61 8.60 -17.76
CA CYS A 73 -10.12 9.77 -18.49
C CYS A 73 -8.94 9.38 -19.41
N ASN A 74 -8.00 8.58 -18.92
CA ASN A 74 -6.85 8.12 -19.72
C ASN A 74 -7.28 7.22 -20.89
N ALA A 75 -8.31 6.39 -20.70
CA ALA A 75 -8.92 5.59 -21.77
C ALA A 75 -9.88 6.39 -22.67
N GLY A 76 -9.88 7.73 -22.54
CA GLY A 76 -10.52 8.74 -23.37
C GLY A 76 -10.79 8.30 -24.80
N HIS A 77 -9.69 8.04 -25.48
CA HIS A 77 -9.59 7.80 -26.92
C HIS A 77 -9.98 6.38 -27.35
N ALA A 78 -9.96 5.41 -26.44
CA ALA A 78 -10.11 4.00 -26.77
C ALA A 78 -11.47 3.40 -26.42
N ASN A 79 -12.15 3.97 -25.42
CA ASN A 79 -13.53 3.62 -25.08
C ASN A 79 -14.39 4.88 -25.22
N PRO A 80 -15.33 4.98 -26.18
CA PRO A 80 -16.15 6.18 -26.36
C PRO A 80 -17.32 6.32 -25.38
N GLU A 81 -17.55 5.36 -24.46
CA GLU A 81 -18.64 5.45 -23.48
C GLU A 81 -18.56 6.73 -22.63
N PRO A 82 -19.68 7.34 -22.21
CA PRO A 82 -19.66 8.50 -21.31
C PRO A 82 -18.81 8.27 -20.06
N LEU A 83 -18.10 9.30 -19.59
CA LEU A 83 -17.11 9.20 -18.50
C LEU A 83 -17.66 8.48 -17.26
N LEU A 84 -18.88 8.80 -16.85
CA LEU A 84 -19.50 8.18 -15.67
C LEU A 84 -19.71 6.67 -15.85
N ARG A 85 -20.15 6.23 -17.03
CA ARG A 85 -20.32 4.80 -17.32
C ARG A 85 -18.95 4.11 -17.41
N ARG A 86 -18.01 4.79 -18.05
CA ARG A 86 -16.64 4.33 -18.26
C ARG A 86 -15.87 4.16 -16.94
N SER A 87 -16.02 5.07 -15.99
CA SER A 87 -15.37 4.99 -14.66
C SER A 87 -15.82 3.75 -13.90
N THR A 88 -17.08 3.33 -14.05
CA THR A 88 -17.56 2.09 -13.41
C THR A 88 -17.03 0.81 -14.06
N ARG A 89 -16.43 0.87 -15.25
CA ARG A 89 -15.89 -0.31 -15.93
C ARG A 89 -14.65 -0.82 -15.21
N GLY A 90 -14.68 -2.10 -14.83
CA GLY A 90 -13.59 -2.74 -14.11
C GLY A 90 -13.48 -2.31 -12.65
N ILE A 91 -14.52 -1.69 -12.06
CA ILE A 91 -14.46 -1.17 -10.68
C ILE A 91 -14.13 -2.26 -9.65
N LEU A 92 -14.64 -3.48 -9.81
CA LEU A 92 -14.37 -4.59 -8.90
C LEU A 92 -12.89 -5.00 -8.91
N PRO A 93 -12.30 -5.43 -10.05
CA PRO A 93 -10.88 -5.76 -10.08
C PRO A 93 -10.00 -4.54 -9.79
N ARG A 94 -10.44 -3.32 -10.13
CA ARG A 94 -9.73 -2.09 -9.73
C ARG A 94 -9.72 -1.91 -8.22
N GLY A 95 -10.84 -2.11 -7.54
CA GLY A 95 -10.92 -2.07 -6.08
C GLY A 95 -10.00 -3.09 -5.42
N GLY A 96 -9.95 -4.32 -5.95
CA GLY A 96 -8.98 -5.31 -5.50
C GLY A 96 -7.52 -4.85 -5.64
N ARG A 97 -7.18 -4.24 -6.78
CA ARG A 97 -5.85 -3.65 -7.01
C ARG A 97 -5.52 -2.53 -6.02
N GLU A 98 -6.45 -1.61 -5.80
CA GLU A 98 -6.26 -0.48 -4.89
C GLU A 98 -6.12 -0.94 -3.44
N ILE A 99 -6.85 -1.96 -3.02
CA ILE A 99 -6.67 -2.60 -1.71
C ILE A 99 -5.27 -3.20 -1.60
N LEU A 100 -4.81 -3.97 -2.60
CA LEU A 100 -3.46 -4.54 -2.60
C LEU A 100 -2.38 -3.45 -2.54
N PHE A 101 -2.57 -2.34 -3.24
CA PHE A 101 -1.65 -1.20 -3.18
C PHE A 101 -1.70 -0.49 -1.84
N GLY A 102 -2.89 -0.28 -1.27
CA GLY A 102 -3.04 0.29 0.07
C GLY A 102 -2.36 -0.57 1.14
N VAL A 103 -2.56 -1.89 1.09
CA VAL A 103 -1.89 -2.83 2.01
C VAL A 103 -0.38 -2.85 1.80
N GLY A 104 0.06 -2.83 0.53
CA GLY A 104 1.46 -2.78 0.17
C GLY A 104 2.18 -1.52 0.68
N LEU A 105 1.62 -0.35 0.37
CA LEU A 105 2.22 0.94 0.70
C LEU A 105 2.31 1.18 2.20
N ASN A 106 1.26 0.81 2.94
CA ASN A 106 1.20 1.09 4.37
C ASN A 106 1.79 -0.07 5.18
N GLN A 107 1.07 -1.18 5.28
CA GLN A 107 1.41 -2.24 6.23
C GLN A 107 2.66 -3.02 5.81
N LEU A 108 2.76 -3.40 4.54
CA LEU A 108 3.84 -4.26 4.07
C LEU A 108 5.17 -3.50 4.00
N SER A 109 5.14 -2.23 3.58
CA SER A 109 6.34 -1.38 3.54
C SER A 109 6.88 -1.14 4.94
N ASP A 110 6.01 -0.81 5.90
CA ASP A 110 6.39 -0.65 7.31
C ASP A 110 7.01 -1.94 7.86
N TYR A 111 6.36 -3.09 7.64
CA TYR A 111 6.83 -4.40 8.09
C TYR A 111 8.25 -4.75 7.63
N PHE A 112 8.56 -4.48 6.35
CA PHE A 112 9.90 -4.72 5.81
C PHE A 112 10.89 -3.64 6.23
N GLU A 113 10.45 -2.38 6.39
CA GLU A 113 11.28 -1.31 6.92
C GLU A 113 11.76 -1.64 8.34
N GLU A 114 10.90 -2.13 9.24
CA GLU A 114 11.34 -2.46 10.62
C GLU A 114 12.41 -3.55 10.63
N ARG A 115 12.29 -4.53 9.73
CA ARG A 115 13.28 -5.59 9.54
C ARG A 115 14.55 -5.06 8.92
N ALA A 116 14.45 -4.15 7.97
CA ALA A 116 15.62 -3.52 7.36
C ALA A 116 16.41 -2.68 8.37
N ARG A 117 15.74 -2.02 9.34
CA ARG A 117 16.40 -1.23 10.39
C ARG A 117 17.31 -2.04 11.31
N SER A 118 17.13 -3.37 11.43
CA SER A 118 18.07 -4.20 12.19
C SER A 118 19.42 -4.35 11.50
N THR A 119 19.47 -4.08 10.19
CA THR A 119 20.65 -4.30 9.34
C THR A 119 21.19 -2.99 8.76
N LEU A 120 20.31 -2.02 8.48
CA LEU A 120 20.63 -0.74 7.86
C LEU A 120 20.58 0.38 8.90
N SER A 121 21.67 1.15 9.02
CA SER A 121 21.77 2.29 9.94
C SER A 121 21.02 3.53 9.45
N SER A 122 20.85 3.70 8.14
CA SER A 122 20.16 4.85 7.56
C SER A 122 18.64 4.63 7.54
N PRO A 123 17.84 5.53 8.19
CA PRO A 123 16.38 5.46 8.15
C PRO A 123 15.81 5.55 6.72
N VAL A 124 16.46 6.36 5.86
CA VAL A 124 16.09 6.49 4.45
C VAL A 124 16.34 5.19 3.70
N ALA A 125 17.48 4.54 3.93
CA ALA A 125 17.80 3.27 3.30
C ALA A 125 16.86 2.14 3.77
N ALA A 126 16.51 2.11 5.05
CA ALA A 126 15.54 1.16 5.59
C ALA A 126 14.14 1.37 4.99
N ASN A 127 13.68 2.61 4.88
CA ASN A 127 12.39 2.91 4.25
C ASN A 127 12.38 2.54 2.76
N LEU A 128 13.47 2.84 2.04
CA LEU A 128 13.62 2.44 0.65
C LEU A 128 13.54 0.90 0.53
N ALA A 129 14.32 0.17 1.33
CA ALA A 129 14.30 -1.30 1.32
C ALA A 129 12.91 -1.87 1.63
N GLY A 130 12.20 -1.28 2.60
CA GLY A 130 10.82 -1.65 2.93
C GLY A 130 9.87 -1.45 1.76
N SER A 131 9.93 -0.26 1.15
CA SER A 131 9.09 0.13 0.02
C SER A 131 9.35 -0.70 -1.23
N LEU A 132 10.62 -1.03 -1.50
CA LEU A 132 11.00 -1.89 -2.63
C LEU A 132 10.45 -3.31 -2.43
N SER A 133 10.63 -3.89 -1.24
CA SER A 133 10.18 -5.24 -0.91
C SER A 133 8.65 -5.36 -0.99
N ALA A 134 7.95 -4.38 -0.42
CA ALA A 134 6.50 -4.32 -0.48
C ALA A 134 5.98 -4.07 -1.91
N GLY A 135 6.66 -3.22 -2.68
CA GLY A 135 6.33 -2.94 -4.07
C GLY A 135 6.46 -4.18 -4.96
N VAL A 136 7.43 -5.06 -4.70
CA VAL A 136 7.58 -6.32 -5.43
C VAL A 136 6.35 -7.21 -5.21
N ILE A 137 5.95 -7.38 -3.94
CA ILE A 137 4.83 -8.24 -3.57
C ILE A 137 3.51 -7.64 -4.05
N ALA A 138 3.26 -6.37 -3.80
CA ALA A 138 2.05 -5.68 -4.24
C ALA A 138 1.97 -5.64 -5.78
N GLY A 139 3.10 -5.38 -6.45
CA GLY A 139 3.21 -5.38 -7.90
C GLY A 139 2.91 -6.74 -8.50
N TYR A 140 3.45 -7.79 -7.90
CA TYR A 140 3.16 -9.17 -8.30
C TYR A 140 1.69 -9.52 -8.05
N LEU A 141 1.12 -9.30 -6.86
CA LEU A 141 -0.26 -9.70 -6.57
C LEU A 141 -1.31 -8.89 -7.36
N SER A 142 -0.98 -7.67 -7.75
CA SER A 142 -1.91 -6.75 -8.42
C SER A 142 -2.05 -6.97 -9.93
N HIS A 143 -1.20 -7.78 -10.57
CA HIS A 143 -1.17 -7.84 -12.04
C HIS A 143 -2.47 -8.43 -12.63
N VAL A 144 -3.06 -9.47 -12.02
CA VAL A 144 -4.33 -10.04 -12.51
C VAL A 144 -5.46 -9.01 -12.39
N PRO A 145 -5.76 -8.45 -11.19
CA PRO A 145 -6.83 -7.47 -11.06
C PRO A 145 -6.58 -6.24 -11.94
N HIS A 146 -5.34 -5.77 -12.07
CA HIS A 146 -5.05 -4.66 -12.97
C HIS A 146 -5.40 -4.99 -14.43
N ASN A 147 -4.92 -6.12 -14.97
CA ASN A 147 -5.19 -6.45 -16.37
C ASN A 147 -6.69 -6.67 -16.62
N LEU A 148 -7.41 -7.29 -15.67
CA LEU A 148 -8.85 -7.45 -15.76
C LEU A 148 -9.61 -6.11 -15.71
N SER A 149 -9.19 -5.15 -14.88
CA SER A 149 -9.81 -3.82 -14.86
C SER A 149 -9.61 -3.10 -16.19
N THR A 150 -8.40 -3.16 -16.75
CA THR A 150 -8.08 -2.57 -18.05
C THR A 150 -8.85 -3.25 -19.18
N TYR A 151 -8.89 -4.58 -19.24
CA TYR A 151 -9.66 -5.27 -20.27
C TYR A 151 -11.16 -4.97 -20.16
N LYS A 152 -11.71 -4.85 -18.95
CA LYS A 152 -13.13 -4.49 -18.79
C LYS A 152 -13.41 -3.05 -19.21
N LEU A 153 -12.44 -2.16 -19.05
CA LEU A 153 -12.49 -0.79 -19.54
C LEU A 153 -12.44 -0.73 -21.08
N MET A 154 -11.61 -1.57 -21.71
CA MET A 154 -11.44 -1.56 -23.18
C MET A 154 -12.53 -2.35 -23.91
N GLU A 155 -13.02 -3.43 -23.32
CA GLU A 155 -14.01 -4.33 -23.91
C GLU A 155 -15.22 -4.49 -22.98
N PRO A 156 -16.03 -3.43 -22.83
CA PRO A 156 -17.10 -3.37 -21.83
C PRO A 156 -18.18 -4.44 -22.03
N ALA A 157 -18.37 -4.92 -23.26
CA ALA A 157 -19.37 -5.94 -23.60
C ALA A 157 -19.00 -7.35 -23.13
N LYS A 158 -17.71 -7.66 -22.91
CA LYS A 158 -17.28 -9.01 -22.52
C LYS A 158 -17.46 -9.27 -21.03
N SER A 159 -17.82 -10.50 -20.68
CA SER A 159 -17.91 -10.94 -19.29
C SER A 159 -16.52 -11.10 -18.67
N TYR A 160 -16.39 -11.05 -17.34
CA TYR A 160 -15.09 -11.24 -16.68
C TYR A 160 -14.47 -12.61 -16.98
N GLY A 161 -15.27 -13.66 -17.18
CA GLY A 161 -14.76 -14.97 -17.61
C GLY A 161 -14.11 -14.92 -18.99
N GLN A 162 -14.74 -14.24 -19.95
CA GLN A 162 -14.17 -14.04 -21.29
C GLN A 162 -12.88 -13.20 -21.24
N LEU A 163 -12.86 -12.17 -20.38
CA LEU A 163 -11.68 -11.33 -20.21
C LEU A 163 -10.53 -12.05 -19.50
N PHE A 164 -10.85 -12.94 -18.54
CA PHE A 164 -9.85 -13.78 -17.89
C PHE A 164 -9.27 -14.82 -18.87
N GLN A 165 -10.11 -15.41 -19.73
CA GLN A 165 -9.61 -16.27 -20.80
C GLN A 165 -8.68 -15.50 -21.75
N LYS A 166 -9.08 -14.29 -22.17
CA LYS A 166 -8.22 -13.39 -22.95
C LYS A 166 -6.89 -13.10 -22.23
N PHE A 167 -6.92 -12.84 -20.92
CA PHE A 167 -5.72 -12.63 -20.11
C PHE A 167 -4.78 -13.84 -20.17
N VAL A 168 -5.31 -15.05 -20.00
CA VAL A 168 -4.53 -16.29 -20.07
C VAL A 168 -3.89 -16.46 -21.44
N ASP A 169 -4.67 -16.28 -22.51
CA ASP A 169 -4.21 -16.45 -23.89
C ASP A 169 -3.17 -15.40 -24.31
N THR A 170 -3.26 -14.19 -23.74
CA THR A 170 -2.26 -13.13 -23.98
C THR A 170 -0.99 -13.36 -23.15
N SER A 171 -1.13 -13.88 -21.94
CA SER A 171 -0.01 -14.03 -20.99
C SER A 171 0.88 -15.21 -21.33
N VAL A 172 0.30 -16.35 -21.71
CA VAL A 172 1.03 -17.61 -21.93
C VAL A 172 0.96 -18.00 -23.40
N ARG A 173 2.12 -18.14 -24.05
CA ARG A 173 2.19 -18.70 -25.41
C ARG A 173 1.85 -20.18 -25.34
N GLU A 174 1.19 -20.72 -26.35
CA GLU A 174 0.83 -22.15 -26.37
C GLU A 174 2.06 -23.06 -26.24
N SER A 175 3.19 -22.64 -26.80
CA SER A 175 4.46 -23.36 -26.73
C SER A 175 5.11 -23.38 -25.34
N ALA A 176 4.65 -22.54 -24.40
CA ALA A 176 5.19 -22.50 -23.04
C ALA A 176 4.66 -23.65 -22.15
N VAL A 177 3.60 -24.35 -22.59
CA VAL A 177 3.04 -25.49 -21.84
C VAL A 177 3.56 -26.80 -22.41
N PRO A 178 4.20 -27.67 -21.60
CA PRO A 178 4.76 -28.93 -22.05
C PRO A 178 3.77 -29.75 -22.89
N ALA A 179 4.24 -30.30 -24.01
CA ALA A 179 3.40 -30.97 -24.99
C ALA A 179 2.72 -32.24 -24.44
N PHE A 180 3.29 -32.86 -23.39
CA PHE A 180 2.71 -34.05 -22.76
C PHE A 180 1.43 -33.75 -21.96
N LEU A 181 1.17 -32.48 -21.61
CA LEU A 181 -0.08 -32.10 -20.92
C LEU A 181 -1.21 -31.96 -21.95
N THR A 182 -2.32 -32.66 -21.74
CA THR A 182 -3.48 -32.70 -22.64
C THR A 182 -4.78 -32.32 -21.91
N GLY A 183 -5.76 -31.83 -22.67
CA GLY A 183 -7.10 -31.51 -22.15
C GLY A 183 -7.11 -30.55 -20.95
N ARG A 184 -7.73 -30.99 -19.85
CA ARG A 184 -7.94 -30.16 -18.65
C ARG A 184 -6.64 -29.81 -17.91
N SER A 185 -5.65 -30.71 -17.88
CA SER A 185 -4.37 -30.43 -17.22
C SER A 185 -3.57 -29.37 -17.95
N ARG A 186 -3.64 -29.37 -19.29
CA ARG A 186 -3.06 -28.32 -20.13
C ARG A 186 -3.71 -26.96 -19.87
N ALA A 187 -5.05 -26.93 -19.79
CA ALA A 187 -5.79 -25.71 -19.48
C ALA A 187 -5.43 -25.16 -18.08
N ALA A 188 -5.38 -26.02 -17.07
CA ALA A 188 -4.97 -25.65 -15.72
C ALA A 188 -3.52 -25.13 -15.67
N ALA A 189 -2.59 -25.76 -16.40
CA ALA A 189 -1.21 -25.31 -16.50
C ALA A 189 -1.09 -23.94 -17.17
N ARG A 190 -1.87 -23.67 -18.24
CA ARG A 190 -1.92 -22.33 -18.87
C ARG A 190 -2.39 -21.28 -17.87
N VAL A 191 -3.47 -21.55 -17.14
CA VAL A 191 -3.99 -20.63 -16.11
C VAL A 191 -2.94 -20.41 -15.02
N GLY A 192 -2.33 -21.47 -14.51
CA GLY A 192 -1.28 -21.40 -13.49
C GLY A 192 -0.09 -20.55 -13.96
N LEU A 193 0.41 -20.80 -15.17
CA LEU A 193 1.50 -20.01 -15.74
C LEU A 193 1.10 -18.55 -16.01
N ALA A 194 -0.14 -18.29 -16.42
CA ALA A 194 -0.61 -16.93 -16.66
C ALA A 194 -0.68 -16.11 -15.38
N VAL A 195 -1.11 -16.74 -14.28
CA VAL A 195 -1.24 -16.11 -12.97
C VAL A 195 0.10 -16.01 -12.25
N LEU A 196 0.99 -17.00 -12.41
CA LEU A 196 2.27 -17.01 -11.70
C LEU A 196 3.41 -16.33 -12.48
N PHE A 197 3.40 -16.41 -13.80
CA PHE A 197 4.46 -15.89 -14.67
C PHE A 197 3.89 -15.08 -15.84
N PRO A 198 3.18 -13.98 -15.58
CA PRO A 198 2.54 -13.21 -16.63
C PRO A 198 3.60 -12.46 -17.45
N ARG A 199 3.37 -12.37 -18.77
CA ARG A 199 4.13 -11.46 -19.62
C ARG A 199 4.00 -10.03 -19.13
N GLY A 200 5.14 -9.34 -19.02
CA GLY A 200 5.18 -7.94 -18.59
C GLY A 200 5.00 -7.72 -17.08
N CYS A 201 4.89 -8.79 -16.27
CA CYS A 201 4.84 -8.66 -14.81
C CYS A 201 6.08 -7.92 -14.27
N VAL A 202 7.28 -8.23 -14.78
CA VAL A 202 8.53 -7.57 -14.35
C VAL A 202 8.48 -6.05 -14.55
N ILE A 203 8.07 -5.59 -15.75
CA ILE A 203 8.02 -4.15 -16.07
C ILE A 203 7.02 -3.44 -15.16
N ARG A 204 5.83 -4.03 -15.00
CA ARG A 204 4.79 -3.49 -14.12
C ARG A 204 5.23 -3.46 -12.66
N THR A 205 5.84 -4.53 -12.18
CA THR A 205 6.37 -4.60 -10.82
C THR A 205 7.45 -3.55 -10.62
N ALA A 206 8.37 -3.35 -11.57
CA ALA A 206 9.37 -2.30 -11.49
C ALA A 206 8.75 -0.89 -11.40
N GLN A 207 7.70 -0.60 -12.18
CA GLN A 207 6.96 0.66 -12.09
C GLN A 207 6.35 0.86 -10.70
N ILE A 208 5.69 -0.18 -10.15
CA ILE A 208 5.02 -0.13 -8.85
C ILE A 208 6.04 0.02 -7.72
N VAL A 209 7.13 -0.74 -7.78
CA VAL A 209 8.28 -0.63 -6.88
C VAL A 209 8.84 0.79 -6.86
N GLY A 210 9.05 1.39 -8.03
CA GLY A 210 9.48 2.78 -8.15
C GLY A 210 8.47 3.76 -7.54
N SER A 211 7.19 3.59 -7.82
CA SER A 211 6.13 4.42 -7.21
C SER A 211 6.10 4.30 -5.69
N PHE A 212 6.27 3.10 -5.12
CA PHE A 212 6.28 2.90 -3.67
C PHE A 212 7.46 3.59 -3.01
N ALA A 213 8.66 3.44 -3.59
CA ALA A 213 9.86 4.11 -3.09
C ALA A 213 9.69 5.65 -3.07
N ILE A 214 9.13 6.21 -4.14
CA ILE A 214 8.89 7.66 -4.23
C ILE A 214 7.81 8.10 -3.24
N LEU A 215 6.66 7.42 -3.21
CA LEU A 215 5.54 7.81 -2.34
C LEU A 215 5.94 7.74 -0.86
N ASN A 216 6.54 6.64 -0.42
CA ASN A 216 6.98 6.50 0.97
C ASN A 216 8.16 7.42 1.30
N GLY A 217 9.06 7.66 0.33
CA GLY A 217 10.13 8.64 0.48
C GLY A 217 9.59 10.06 0.72
N ILE A 218 8.57 10.48 -0.05
CA ILE A 218 7.90 11.77 0.14
C ILE A 218 7.18 11.82 1.49
N ILE A 219 6.41 10.79 1.85
CA ILE A 219 5.68 10.72 3.13
C ILE A 219 6.64 10.90 4.32
N ASN A 220 7.75 10.17 4.33
CA ASN A 220 8.73 10.27 5.41
C ASN A 220 9.51 11.58 5.36
N GLY A 221 9.81 12.10 4.17
CA GLY A 221 10.45 13.42 4.02
C GLY A 221 9.58 14.54 4.59
N MET A 222 8.27 14.53 4.29
CA MET A 222 7.31 15.48 4.84
C MET A 222 7.19 15.35 6.37
N ALA A 223 7.12 14.11 6.89
CA ALA A 223 7.06 13.87 8.33
C ALA A 223 8.32 14.36 9.07
N ALA A 224 9.50 14.16 8.50
CA ALA A 224 10.76 14.63 9.08
C ALA A 224 10.86 16.16 9.10
N ALA A 225 10.47 16.82 7.99
CA ALA A 225 10.44 18.28 7.90
C ALA A 225 9.49 18.89 8.95
N GLU A 226 8.34 18.25 9.18
CA GLU A 226 7.39 18.73 10.19
C GLU A 226 7.90 18.54 11.62
N GLN A 227 8.49 17.39 11.92
CA GLN A 227 9.10 17.15 13.23
C GLN A 227 10.17 18.20 13.56
N GLN A 228 10.95 18.62 12.55
CA GLN A 228 11.94 19.67 12.70
C GLN A 228 11.28 21.01 13.02
N ARG A 229 10.18 21.38 12.35
CA ARG A 229 9.43 22.61 12.65
C ARG A 229 8.88 22.64 14.07
N ILE A 230 8.26 21.55 14.53
CA ILE A 230 7.71 21.44 15.89
C ILE A 230 8.85 21.57 16.91
N THR A 231 9.98 20.90 16.69
CA THR A 231 11.13 20.96 17.59
C THR A 231 11.69 22.37 17.70
N THR A 232 11.82 23.07 16.57
CA THR A 232 12.25 24.48 16.54
C THR A 232 11.26 25.38 17.30
N ALA A 233 9.96 25.23 17.05
CA ALA A 233 8.93 26.02 17.74
C ALA A 233 8.91 25.77 19.26
N MET A 234 9.08 24.52 19.71
CA MET A 234 9.17 24.19 21.13
C MET A 234 10.43 24.79 21.77
N ARG A 235 11.56 24.79 21.05
CA ARG A 235 12.80 25.41 21.52
C ARG A 235 12.64 26.92 21.67
N GLU A 236 12.09 27.59 20.66
CA GLU A 236 11.81 29.03 20.71
C GLU A 236 10.85 29.40 21.85
N ALA A 237 9.79 28.59 22.07
CA ALA A 237 8.88 28.78 23.19
C ALA A 237 9.56 28.60 24.55
N SER A 238 10.45 27.62 24.69
CA SER A 238 11.23 27.41 25.91
C SER A 238 12.22 28.55 26.17
N GLU A 239 12.89 29.05 25.12
CA GLU A 239 13.82 30.19 25.23
C GLU A 239 13.07 31.48 25.59
N LYS A 240 11.86 31.69 25.05
CA LYS A 240 11.02 32.83 25.41
C LYS A 240 10.57 32.77 26.87
N ARG A 241 10.16 31.59 27.35
CA ARG A 241 9.75 31.38 28.74
C ARG A 241 10.89 31.62 29.72
N GLY A 242 12.09 31.12 29.41
CA GLY A 242 13.29 31.37 30.23
C GLY A 242 13.65 32.86 30.35
N ARG A 243 13.49 33.64 29.28
CA ARG A 243 13.71 35.10 29.32
C ARG A 243 12.65 35.86 30.12
N GLU A 244 11.40 35.39 30.11
CA GLU A 244 10.32 35.98 30.91
C GLU A 244 10.55 35.71 32.41
N ASP A 245 11.07 34.54 32.77
CA ASP A 245 11.45 34.19 34.14
C ASP A 245 12.68 35.00 34.63
N GLU A 246 13.66 35.27 33.77
CA GLU A 246 14.83 36.13 34.10
C GLU A 246 14.48 37.63 34.25
N MET A 247 13.44 38.12 33.57
CA MET A 247 12.95 39.50 33.74
C MET A 247 11.92 39.66 34.86
N GLY A 248 11.51 38.55 35.49
CA GLY A 248 10.44 38.48 36.49
C GLY A 248 10.88 38.57 37.95
N GLU A 249 12.19 38.62 38.26
CA GLU A 249 12.65 38.97 39.61
C GLU A 249 12.82 40.50 39.73
N PRO A 250 11.84 41.24 40.27
CA PRO A 250 12.14 42.55 40.82
C PRO A 250 13.12 42.32 41.98
N SER A 251 14.34 42.79 41.80
CA SER A 251 15.36 42.93 42.84
C SER A 251 14.75 43.63 44.07
N ALA A 252 14.24 42.85 45.01
CA ALA A 252 13.92 43.30 46.36
C ALA A 252 15.25 43.44 47.12
N ALA A 253 16.01 44.46 46.76
CA ALA A 253 17.24 44.83 47.44
C ALA A 253 17.22 46.33 47.71
N GLY A 254 17.05 46.66 49.00
CA GLY A 254 17.48 47.91 49.63
C GLY A 254 16.43 48.99 49.74
#